data_AF-A0AA85BSB4-F1
#
_entry.id   AF-A0AA85BSB4-F1
#
_cell.length_a   1.000
_cell.length_b   1.000
_cell.length_c   1.000
_cell.angle_alpha   90.00
_cell.angle_beta   90.00
_cell.angle_gamma   90.00
#
_symmetry.space_group_name_H-M   'P 1'
#
loop_
_entity.id
_entity.type
_entity.pdbx_description
1 polymer ?
#
loop_
_entity_poly.entity_id
_entity_poly.type
_entity_poly.pdbx_seq_one_letter_code
_entity_poly.pdbx_strand_id
1 'polypeptide(L)'
;MAVELVPDAPWYFGEISREKANEILIDQPVGTFLIRDSTTKSGYVLAIKEANEVKRYLLTWAPQLKKFKFGDTLYSSLDELVRLHTSHSSSTRMRQPAQKATFAALYSFQAQEEGDLSFQRGDLLTFIRQKREWILCKSGDNRIGWVPSNYLTPFTPEIVARLKGLGDQLGLTYCHMLKSVQLPATGKVVRARNPSIFATNHLKLSAMMKFKSGNYFLMDSVRSGENVINIMSGISRVGKLLLPRTALLLCDIQEKFRPTISHFDAIVETSSRMLTAARMLGMRIVVTEMYPKGLGPTVKELGDLSGIPIISKRSFSMLTDEVANVLELGKQINSVLLCGIETHVCVQSTALDLIERGIQVHCIVDAVSSRNMVDRMFGFQRMSQSGVYLTTCESALLTILCGSDHPQFRDVQKIILKPSPDSGLLTGFNTSKIS
;
A
#
# COMPACT_ATOMS: atom_id res chain seq x y z
N MET A 1 -45.05 1.96 6.63
CA MET A 1 -44.50 2.58 7.85
C MET A 1 -43.10 2.04 8.07
N ALA A 2 -42.09 2.80 7.65
CA ALA A 2 -40.70 2.46 7.90
C ALA A 2 -40.45 2.66 9.40
N VAL A 3 -40.01 1.61 10.08
CA VAL A 3 -39.59 1.70 11.49
C VAL A 3 -38.46 2.73 11.56
N GLU A 4 -38.63 3.75 12.39
CA GLU A 4 -37.70 4.87 12.57
C GLU A 4 -36.26 4.39 12.77
N LEU A 5 -35.37 4.88 11.90
CA LEU A 5 -33.93 4.59 11.89
C LEU A 5 -33.19 5.41 12.95
N VAL A 6 -33.33 5.12 14.24
CA VAL A 6 -32.19 5.37 15.15
C VAL A 6 -32.23 4.40 16.33
N PRO A 7 -31.06 3.84 16.68
CA PRO A 7 -30.41 4.44 17.83
C PRO A 7 -28.98 4.85 17.48
N ASP A 8 -28.54 5.98 18.05
CA ASP A 8 -27.14 6.40 18.14
C ASP A 8 -26.41 5.47 19.12
N ALA A 9 -26.69 4.18 19.00
CA ALA A 9 -26.21 3.16 19.86
C ALA A 9 -24.69 3.06 19.68
N PRO A 10 -23.94 2.95 20.79
CA PRO A 10 -22.49 2.87 20.73
C PRO A 10 -22.00 1.67 19.89
N TRP A 11 -22.82 0.64 19.73
CA TRP A 11 -22.52 -0.55 18.95
C TRP A 11 -22.93 -0.47 17.46
N TYR A 12 -23.73 0.52 17.02
CA TYR A 12 -24.25 0.57 15.65
C TYR A 12 -23.45 1.52 14.75
N PHE A 13 -22.94 1.05 13.61
CA PHE A 13 -22.02 1.80 12.75
C PHE A 13 -22.61 2.20 11.38
N GLY A 14 -23.83 1.75 11.05
CA GLY A 14 -24.47 2.05 9.76
C GLY A 14 -23.87 1.28 8.58
N GLU A 15 -23.86 1.92 7.41
CA GLU A 15 -23.46 1.34 6.11
C GLU A 15 -21.93 1.25 5.92
N ILE A 16 -21.17 0.84 6.95
CA ILE A 16 -19.72 0.62 6.82
C ILE A 16 -19.42 -0.70 6.07
N SER A 17 -18.31 -0.75 5.34
CA SER A 17 -17.90 -1.94 4.58
C SER A 17 -17.46 -3.10 5.49
N ARG A 18 -17.38 -4.30 4.91
CA ARG A 18 -16.89 -5.50 5.61
C ARG A 18 -15.43 -5.33 6.03
N GLU A 19 -14.64 -4.70 5.18
CA GLU A 19 -13.22 -4.43 5.34
C GLU A 19 -13.02 -3.41 6.46
N LYS A 20 -13.85 -2.35 6.48
CA LYS A 20 -13.78 -1.33 7.52
C LYS A 20 -14.14 -1.89 8.90
N ALA A 21 -15.17 -2.73 8.98
CA ALA A 21 -15.51 -3.42 10.22
C ALA A 21 -14.39 -4.34 10.72
N ASN A 22 -13.65 -4.98 9.79
CA ASN A 22 -12.47 -5.77 10.12
C ASN A 22 -11.35 -4.91 10.69
N GLU A 23 -11.00 -3.80 10.02
CA GLU A 23 -9.97 -2.86 10.49
C GLU A 23 -10.26 -2.36 11.91
N ILE A 24 -11.53 -2.05 12.21
CA ILE A 24 -11.94 -1.57 13.54
C ILE A 24 -11.74 -2.65 14.62
N LEU A 25 -11.94 -3.93 14.29
CA LEU A 25 -12.00 -5.01 15.27
C LEU A 25 -10.72 -5.85 15.39
N ILE A 26 -9.85 -5.87 14.38
CA ILE A 26 -8.75 -6.85 14.28
C ILE A 26 -7.78 -6.78 15.46
N ASP A 27 -7.47 -5.57 15.91
CA ASP A 27 -6.54 -5.28 17.02
C ASP A 27 -7.25 -5.01 18.36
N GLN A 28 -8.56 -5.32 18.44
CA GLN A 28 -9.33 -5.12 19.66
C GLN A 28 -9.32 -6.36 20.57
N PRO A 29 -9.62 -6.20 21.87
CA PRO A 29 -9.79 -7.34 22.77
C PRO A 29 -10.89 -8.29 22.31
N VAL A 30 -10.69 -9.59 22.56
CA VAL A 30 -11.71 -10.63 22.30
C VAL A 30 -13.02 -10.28 22.98
N GLY A 31 -14.12 -10.36 22.23
CA GLY A 31 -15.47 -9.99 22.65
C GLY A 31 -15.87 -8.56 22.28
N THR A 32 -14.97 -7.77 21.69
CA THR A 32 -15.33 -6.45 21.13
C THR A 32 -16.19 -6.63 19.89
N PHE A 33 -17.30 -5.89 19.77
CA PHE A 33 -18.28 -6.09 18.69
C PHE A 33 -18.83 -4.79 18.12
N LEU A 34 -19.39 -4.88 16.91
CA LEU A 34 -20.20 -3.82 16.30
C LEU A 34 -21.28 -4.41 15.41
N ILE A 35 -22.34 -3.64 15.16
CA ILE A 35 -23.41 -3.97 14.22
C ILE A 35 -23.38 -2.96 13.07
N ARG A 36 -23.46 -3.47 11.85
CA ARG A 36 -23.49 -2.69 10.61
C ARG A 36 -24.63 -3.16 9.71
N ASP A 37 -24.94 -2.37 8.69
CA ASP A 37 -25.92 -2.76 7.68
C ASP A 37 -25.34 -3.86 6.78
N SER A 38 -26.16 -4.84 6.44
CA SER A 38 -25.76 -5.90 5.52
C SER A 38 -25.72 -5.37 4.09
N THR A 39 -24.58 -5.55 3.41
CA THR A 39 -24.37 -5.11 2.03
C THR A 39 -24.88 -6.10 0.99
N THR A 40 -25.21 -7.34 1.39
CA THR A 40 -25.59 -8.43 0.48
C THR A 40 -27.02 -8.91 0.65
N LYS A 41 -27.63 -8.65 1.81
CA LYS A 41 -28.99 -9.08 2.18
C LYS A 41 -29.68 -7.98 2.97
N SER A 42 -31.00 -7.91 2.93
CA SER A 42 -31.75 -7.02 3.83
C SER A 42 -31.59 -7.45 5.29
N GLY A 43 -31.13 -6.53 6.13
CA GLY A 43 -30.88 -6.79 7.56
C GLY A 43 -29.53 -6.22 8.01
N TYR A 44 -29.03 -6.76 9.12
CA TYR A 44 -27.82 -6.28 9.79
C TYR A 44 -26.78 -7.39 9.92
N VAL A 45 -25.53 -7.01 10.18
CA VAL A 45 -24.43 -7.95 10.46
C VAL A 45 -23.83 -7.59 11.81
N LEU A 46 -23.82 -8.55 12.72
CA LEU A 46 -23.02 -8.50 13.94
C LEU A 46 -21.60 -8.97 13.61
N ALA A 47 -20.63 -8.09 13.75
CA ALA A 47 -19.21 -8.42 13.68
C ALA A 47 -18.62 -8.45 15.09
N ILE A 48 -17.94 -9.53 15.46
CA ILE A 48 -17.35 -9.72 16.78
C ILE A 48 -15.92 -10.25 16.66
N LYS A 49 -15.02 -9.67 17.47
CA LYS A 49 -13.65 -10.12 17.57
C LYS A 49 -13.58 -11.39 18.42
N GLU A 50 -13.09 -12.47 17.82
CA GLU A 50 -12.68 -13.70 18.49
C GLU A 50 -11.15 -13.83 18.51
N ALA A 51 -10.62 -14.93 19.08
CA ALA A 51 -9.18 -15.08 19.34
C ALA A 51 -8.30 -14.76 18.12
N ASN A 52 -8.61 -15.36 16.96
CA ASN A 52 -7.76 -15.26 15.77
C ASN A 52 -8.44 -14.57 14.58
N GLU A 53 -9.74 -14.27 14.68
CA GLU A 53 -10.52 -13.75 13.56
C GLU A 53 -11.66 -12.84 14.02
N VAL A 54 -12.27 -12.15 13.06
CA VAL A 54 -13.51 -11.42 13.26
C VAL A 54 -14.65 -12.24 12.67
N LYS A 55 -15.47 -12.83 13.54
CA LYS A 55 -16.66 -13.58 13.13
C LYS A 55 -17.80 -12.64 12.79
N ARG A 56 -18.64 -13.08 11.87
CA ARG A 56 -19.78 -12.30 11.35
C ARG A 56 -21.02 -13.13 11.39
N TYR A 57 -22.07 -12.57 11.96
CA TYR A 57 -23.37 -13.20 12.02
C TYR A 57 -24.41 -12.32 11.36
N LEU A 58 -25.20 -12.92 10.48
CA LEU A 58 -26.31 -12.24 9.84
C LEU A 58 -27.48 -12.15 10.81
N LEU A 59 -28.00 -10.93 10.98
CA LEU A 59 -29.20 -10.61 11.73
C LEU A 59 -30.31 -10.33 10.72
N THR A 60 -31.26 -11.25 10.58
CA THR A 60 -32.33 -11.12 9.61
C THR A 60 -33.58 -10.53 10.24
N TRP A 61 -34.30 -9.70 9.50
CA TRP A 61 -35.60 -9.21 9.89
C TRP A 61 -36.67 -10.20 9.44
N ALA A 62 -37.55 -10.63 10.35
CA ALA A 62 -38.70 -11.48 10.06
C ALA A 62 -39.96 -10.59 9.95
N PRO A 63 -40.42 -10.22 8.74
CA PRO A 63 -41.45 -9.20 8.56
C PRO A 63 -42.79 -9.58 9.17
N GLN A 64 -43.15 -10.87 9.10
CA GLN A 64 -44.43 -11.39 9.61
C GLN A 64 -44.53 -11.32 11.13
N LEU A 65 -43.41 -11.54 11.82
CA LEU A 65 -43.35 -11.54 13.28
C LEU A 65 -42.93 -10.19 13.86
N LYS A 66 -42.51 -9.24 13.00
CA LYS A 66 -41.92 -7.96 13.38
C LYS A 66 -40.79 -8.10 14.40
N LYS A 67 -39.93 -9.11 14.22
CA LYS A 67 -38.81 -9.45 15.12
C LYS A 67 -37.52 -9.66 14.34
N PHE A 68 -36.39 -9.41 14.99
CA PHE A 68 -35.05 -9.77 14.51
C PHE A 68 -34.73 -11.21 14.88
N LYS A 69 -34.11 -11.95 13.96
CA LYS A 69 -33.65 -13.32 14.18
C LYS A 69 -32.13 -13.38 14.26
N PHE A 70 -31.63 -14.06 15.29
CA PHE A 70 -30.22 -14.40 15.46
C PHE A 70 -30.11 -15.84 15.95
N GLY A 71 -29.47 -16.70 15.15
CA GLY A 71 -29.59 -18.15 15.33
C GLY A 71 -31.06 -18.56 15.25
N ASP A 72 -31.55 -19.30 16.24
CA ASP A 72 -32.96 -19.71 16.37
C ASP A 72 -33.78 -18.84 17.33
N THR A 73 -33.19 -17.79 17.89
CA THR A 73 -33.87 -16.89 18.82
C THR A 73 -34.40 -15.64 18.13
N LEU A 74 -35.56 -15.16 18.60
CA LEU A 74 -36.24 -13.97 18.08
C LEU A 74 -36.21 -12.83 19.11
N TYR A 75 -35.90 -11.63 18.64
CA TYR A 75 -35.74 -10.42 19.43
C TYR A 75 -36.69 -9.33 18.93
N SER A 76 -37.31 -8.59 19.83
CA SER A 76 -38.17 -7.44 19.50
C SER A 76 -37.38 -6.26 18.94
N SER A 77 -36.10 -6.12 19.31
CA SER A 77 -35.20 -5.07 18.87
C SER A 77 -33.74 -5.53 18.86
N LEU A 78 -32.89 -4.81 18.13
CA LEU A 78 -31.43 -5.02 18.19
C LEU A 78 -30.87 -4.69 19.59
N ASP A 79 -31.43 -3.69 20.28
CA ASP A 79 -31.06 -3.36 21.67
C ASP A 79 -31.34 -4.52 22.64
N GLU A 80 -32.47 -5.21 22.49
CA GLU A 80 -32.76 -6.41 23.27
C GLU A 80 -31.73 -7.51 23.00
N LEU A 81 -31.40 -7.75 21.73
CA LEU A 81 -30.38 -8.73 21.33
C LEU A 81 -29.04 -8.41 21.99
N VAL A 82 -28.58 -7.15 21.89
CA VAL A 82 -27.29 -6.72 22.44
C VAL A 82 -27.30 -6.83 23.97
N ARG A 83 -28.35 -6.36 24.65
CA ARG A 83 -28.45 -6.44 26.11
C ARG A 83 -28.38 -7.88 26.63
N LEU A 84 -29.11 -8.81 26.01
CA LEU A 84 -29.15 -10.21 26.43
C LEU A 84 -27.80 -10.91 26.26
N HIS A 85 -27.09 -10.64 25.15
CA HIS A 85 -25.81 -11.29 24.87
C HIS A 85 -24.59 -10.56 25.45
N THR A 86 -24.79 -9.38 26.04
CA THR A 86 -23.77 -8.70 26.85
C THR A 86 -23.91 -9.09 28.34
N SER A 87 -25.04 -9.67 28.75
CA SER A 87 -25.25 -10.21 30.09
C SER A 87 -24.55 -11.56 30.27
N HIS A 88 -24.06 -11.86 31.48
CA HIS A 88 -23.08 -12.91 31.81
C HIS A 88 -23.46 -14.38 31.46
N SER A 89 -24.61 -14.64 30.85
CA SER A 89 -25.16 -15.99 30.62
C SER A 89 -25.22 -16.44 29.16
N SER A 90 -24.75 -15.67 28.18
CA SER A 90 -24.76 -16.08 26.76
C SER A 90 -23.46 -16.76 26.31
N SER A 91 -23.60 -17.82 25.49
CA SER A 91 -22.49 -18.52 24.85
C SER A 91 -21.70 -17.65 23.86
N THR A 92 -22.34 -16.62 23.31
CA THR A 92 -21.72 -15.59 22.46
C THR A 92 -21.26 -14.43 23.35
N ARG A 93 -19.96 -14.33 23.61
CA ARG A 93 -19.37 -13.35 24.56
C ARG A 93 -19.22 -11.97 23.93
N MET A 94 -20.33 -11.26 23.70
CA MET A 94 -20.26 -9.81 23.44
C MET A 94 -19.86 -9.13 24.76
N ARG A 95 -18.65 -8.56 24.80
CA ARG A 95 -18.10 -7.94 26.02
C ARG A 95 -18.26 -6.43 26.01
N GLN A 96 -17.96 -5.81 24.88
CA GLN A 96 -17.98 -4.35 24.76
C GLN A 96 -18.20 -3.90 23.31
N PRO A 97 -18.89 -2.77 23.08
CA PRO A 97 -18.98 -2.17 21.76
C PRO A 97 -17.61 -1.65 21.29
N ALA A 98 -17.37 -1.68 19.98
CA ALA A 98 -16.21 -1.03 19.38
C ALA A 98 -16.25 0.48 19.60
N GLN A 99 -15.09 1.07 19.89
CA GLN A 99 -15.00 2.51 20.12
C GLN A 99 -15.26 3.30 18.83
N LYS A 100 -15.98 4.41 18.97
CA LYS A 100 -16.24 5.35 17.88
C LYS A 100 -14.98 6.14 17.57
N ALA A 101 -14.61 6.21 16.30
CA ALA A 101 -13.46 7.00 15.86
C ALA A 101 -13.73 8.49 16.05
N THR A 102 -12.66 9.26 16.29
CA THR A 102 -12.69 10.71 16.18
C THR A 102 -12.06 11.09 14.84
N PHE A 103 -12.65 12.08 14.18
CA PHE A 103 -12.17 12.65 12.92
C PHE A 103 -11.74 14.10 13.11
N ALA A 104 -10.80 14.54 12.30
CA ALA A 104 -10.45 15.94 12.15
C ALA A 104 -11.02 16.48 10.82
N ALA A 105 -11.58 17.69 10.86
CA ALA A 105 -12.10 18.37 9.68
C ALA A 105 -10.97 18.97 8.81
N LEU A 106 -10.83 18.48 7.57
CA LEU A 106 -9.83 18.98 6.63
C LEU A 106 -10.20 20.34 6.02
N TYR A 107 -11.50 20.61 5.89
CA TYR A 107 -12.07 21.83 5.33
C TYR A 107 -13.22 22.30 6.20
N SER A 108 -13.60 23.58 6.08
CA SER A 108 -14.84 24.07 6.68
C SER A 108 -16.02 23.66 5.81
N PHE A 109 -17.15 23.34 6.43
CA PHE A 109 -18.39 23.00 5.77
C PHE A 109 -19.53 23.79 6.41
N GLN A 110 -20.37 24.39 5.57
CA GLN A 110 -21.57 25.07 5.99
C GLN A 110 -22.75 24.18 5.61
N ALA A 111 -23.59 23.86 6.60
CA ALA A 111 -24.80 23.07 6.44
C ALA A 111 -25.65 23.64 5.31
N GLN A 112 -26.07 22.76 4.38
CA GLN A 112 -26.90 23.14 3.24
C GLN A 112 -28.34 22.69 3.44
N GLU A 113 -28.52 21.57 4.13
CA GLU A 113 -29.83 20.99 4.40
C GLU A 113 -30.10 20.90 5.91
N GLU A 114 -31.38 20.75 6.27
CA GLU A 114 -31.80 20.51 7.64
C GLU A 114 -31.30 19.12 8.09
N GLY A 115 -30.43 19.09 9.11
CA GLY A 115 -29.79 17.87 9.60
C GLY A 115 -28.30 17.76 9.27
N ASP A 116 -27.75 18.66 8.44
CA ASP A 116 -26.31 18.81 8.25
C ASP A 116 -25.64 19.47 9.46
N LEU A 117 -24.40 19.06 9.75
CA LEU A 117 -23.59 19.71 10.78
C LEU A 117 -22.59 20.67 10.13
N SER A 118 -22.67 21.96 10.46
CA SER A 118 -21.64 22.92 10.09
C SER A 118 -20.41 22.76 10.99
N PHE A 119 -19.22 22.85 10.40
CA PHE A 119 -17.95 22.75 11.12
C PHE A 119 -16.86 23.57 10.44
N GLN A 120 -15.81 23.91 11.19
CA GLN A 120 -14.64 24.58 10.69
C GLN A 120 -13.48 23.61 10.48
N ARG A 121 -12.58 23.98 9.57
CA ARG A 121 -11.31 23.28 9.41
C ARG A 121 -10.58 23.18 10.75
N GLY A 122 -10.17 21.96 11.11
CA GLY A 122 -9.49 21.65 12.37
C GLY A 122 -10.39 21.20 13.50
N ASP A 123 -11.71 21.29 13.34
CA ASP A 123 -12.67 20.78 14.32
C ASP A 123 -12.57 19.27 14.45
N LEU A 124 -12.84 18.79 15.67
CA LEU A 124 -12.89 17.37 15.98
C LEU A 124 -14.34 16.91 16.01
N LEU A 125 -14.61 15.86 15.25
CA LEU A 125 -15.93 15.28 15.07
C LEU A 125 -15.90 13.81 15.45
N THR A 126 -16.73 13.41 16.42
CA THR A 126 -16.84 12.01 16.82
C THR A 126 -17.81 11.29 15.90
N PHE A 127 -17.36 10.16 15.33
CA PHE A 127 -18.19 9.29 14.49
C PHE A 127 -19.40 8.75 15.26
N ILE A 128 -20.58 8.76 14.64
CA ILE A 128 -21.76 8.04 15.15
C ILE A 128 -22.06 6.85 14.23
N ARG A 129 -22.41 7.13 12.97
CA ARG A 129 -22.76 6.12 11.95
C ARG A 129 -22.52 6.66 10.55
N GLN A 130 -22.42 5.76 9.57
CA GLN A 130 -22.27 6.10 8.15
C GLN A 130 -23.52 5.74 7.36
N LYS A 131 -23.86 6.55 6.36
CA LYS A 131 -24.86 6.25 5.33
C LYS A 131 -24.33 6.75 4.00
N ARG A 132 -23.97 5.83 3.10
CA ARG A 132 -23.27 6.15 1.83
C ARG A 132 -22.03 7.05 2.07
N GLU A 133 -21.92 8.15 1.33
CA GLU A 133 -20.84 9.14 1.42
C GLU A 133 -21.02 10.16 2.56
N TRP A 134 -22.04 9.99 3.39
CA TRP A 134 -22.33 10.88 4.51
C TRP A 134 -22.08 10.18 5.83
N ILE A 135 -21.50 10.92 6.76
CA ILE A 135 -21.18 10.45 8.10
C ILE A 135 -21.99 11.29 9.09
N LEU A 136 -22.73 10.64 9.98
CA LEU A 136 -23.35 11.31 11.10
C LEU A 136 -22.29 11.47 12.18
N CYS A 137 -22.04 12.72 12.56
CA CYS A 137 -20.99 13.09 13.49
C CYS A 137 -21.55 13.90 14.66
N LYS A 138 -20.85 13.83 15.79
CA LYS A 138 -21.05 14.70 16.95
C LYS A 138 -19.89 15.67 17.07
N SER A 139 -20.18 16.97 17.11
CA SER A 139 -19.20 18.03 17.36
C SER A 139 -18.86 18.13 18.85
N GLY A 140 -17.74 18.78 19.18
CA GLY A 140 -17.29 19.02 20.56
C GLY A 140 -18.28 19.83 21.40
N ASP A 141 -19.16 20.62 20.77
CA ASP A 141 -20.27 21.33 21.39
C ASP A 141 -21.56 20.50 21.50
N ASN A 142 -21.44 19.17 21.33
CA ASN A 142 -22.53 18.19 21.36
C ASN A 142 -23.58 18.31 20.25
N ARG A 143 -23.41 19.17 19.24
CA ARG A 143 -24.30 19.18 18.07
C ARG A 143 -24.09 17.92 17.22
N ILE A 144 -25.18 17.37 16.70
CA ILE A 144 -25.17 16.17 15.85
C ILE A 144 -25.71 16.54 14.47
N GLY A 145 -25.07 16.04 13.43
CA GLY A 145 -25.58 16.17 12.08
C GLY A 145 -24.70 15.47 11.05
N TRP A 146 -25.19 15.45 9.81
CA TRP A 146 -24.53 14.80 8.69
C TRP A 146 -23.39 15.67 8.15
N VAL A 147 -22.28 15.02 7.83
CA VAL A 147 -21.11 15.65 7.24
C VAL A 147 -20.59 14.81 6.07
N PRO A 148 -20.07 15.44 5.00
CA PRO A 148 -19.50 14.70 3.89
C PRO A 148 -18.23 13.94 4.30
N SER A 149 -18.12 12.66 3.93
CA SER A 149 -16.97 11.80 4.27
C SER A 149 -15.64 12.37 3.80
N ASN A 150 -15.62 12.99 2.61
CA ASN A 150 -14.44 13.57 1.96
C ASN A 150 -13.92 14.86 2.62
N TYR A 151 -14.62 15.40 3.62
CA TYR A 151 -14.17 16.53 4.43
C TYR A 151 -13.42 16.10 5.69
N LEU A 152 -13.41 14.79 5.99
CA LEU A 152 -12.88 14.24 7.23
C LEU A 152 -11.62 13.42 7.01
N THR A 153 -10.81 13.32 8.06
CA THR A 153 -9.69 12.39 8.15
C THR A 153 -9.60 11.82 9.56
N PRO A 154 -9.16 10.56 9.76
CA PRO A 154 -8.98 10.02 11.10
C PRO A 154 -8.14 10.94 11.98
N PHE A 155 -8.55 11.11 13.24
CA PHE A 155 -7.82 11.93 14.20
C PHE A 155 -6.44 11.35 14.47
N THR A 156 -5.41 12.18 14.33
CA THR A 156 -4.12 11.99 14.99
C THR A 156 -3.67 13.33 15.60
N PRO A 157 -2.95 13.32 16.73
CA PRO A 157 -2.47 14.55 17.38
C PRO A 157 -1.70 15.47 16.41
N GLU A 158 -0.93 14.89 15.48
CA GLU A 158 -0.11 15.62 14.51
C GLU A 158 -0.97 16.35 13.48
N ILE A 159 -2.02 15.71 12.97
CA ILE A 159 -2.95 16.30 11.99
C ILE A 159 -3.63 17.53 12.60
N VAL A 160 -4.07 17.42 13.85
CA VAL A 160 -4.83 18.47 14.55
C VAL A 160 -3.95 19.64 14.93
N ALA A 161 -2.75 19.38 15.46
CA ALA A 161 -1.78 20.43 15.77
C ALA A 161 -1.48 21.29 14.52
N ARG A 162 -1.34 20.64 13.36
CA ARG A 162 -1.15 21.35 12.09
C ARG A 162 -2.40 22.11 11.63
N LEU A 163 -3.60 21.51 11.69
CA LEU A 163 -4.84 22.18 11.27
C LEU A 163 -5.13 23.43 12.11
N LYS A 164 -4.73 23.43 13.38
CA LYS A 164 -4.83 24.56 14.31
C LYS A 164 -3.69 25.59 14.19
N GLY A 165 -2.78 25.43 13.22
CA GLY A 165 -1.67 26.38 13.01
C GLY A 165 -0.52 26.25 14.03
N LEU A 166 -0.51 25.21 14.87
CA LEU A 166 0.58 24.90 15.80
C LEU A 166 1.69 24.03 15.16
N GLY A 167 1.53 23.70 13.87
CA GLY A 167 2.45 22.83 13.13
C GLY A 167 3.88 23.38 12.99
N ASP A 168 4.06 24.70 13.00
CA ASP A 168 5.38 25.34 12.89
C ASP A 168 6.21 25.24 14.18
N GLN A 169 5.57 25.17 15.36
CA GLN A 169 6.25 24.88 16.63
C GLN A 169 6.68 23.40 16.76
N LEU A 170 6.07 22.52 15.96
CA LEU A 170 6.37 21.08 15.91
C LEU A 170 7.18 20.67 14.67
N GLY A 171 7.56 21.63 13.80
CA GLY A 171 8.35 21.37 12.59
C GLY A 171 7.62 20.61 11.47
N LEU A 172 6.29 20.60 11.44
CA LEU A 172 5.49 19.72 10.56
C LEU A 172 4.68 20.52 9.52
N THR A 173 5.27 20.72 8.33
CA THR A 173 4.56 21.30 7.17
C THR A 173 3.61 20.30 6.49
N TYR A 174 2.58 20.80 5.79
CA TYR A 174 1.58 19.96 5.10
C TYR A 174 2.20 18.96 4.12
N CYS A 175 3.25 19.39 3.40
CA CYS A 175 4.01 18.57 2.46
C CYS A 175 4.91 17.53 3.14
N HIS A 176 5.26 17.71 4.41
CA HIS A 176 6.10 16.79 5.16
C HIS A 176 5.33 15.53 5.60
N MET A 177 4.04 15.65 5.94
CA MET A 177 3.20 14.47 6.24
C MET A 177 2.68 13.77 4.98
N LEU A 178 2.50 14.46 3.85
CA LEU A 178 2.00 13.82 2.63
C LEU A 178 3.06 12.99 1.89
N LYS A 179 4.38 13.19 2.17
CA LYS A 179 5.50 12.64 1.38
C LYS A 179 5.26 12.61 -0.14
N SER A 180 4.44 13.52 -0.63
CA SER A 180 4.04 13.61 -2.02
C SER A 180 3.69 15.06 -2.30
N VAL A 181 4.40 15.60 -3.28
CA VAL A 181 4.20 16.92 -3.89
C VAL A 181 4.71 18.10 -3.05
N GLN A 182 5.98 18.44 -3.25
CA GLN A 182 6.33 19.84 -3.40
C GLN A 182 6.13 20.19 -4.88
N LEU A 183 5.32 21.20 -5.18
CA LEU A 183 5.28 21.77 -6.52
C LEU A 183 6.67 22.39 -6.81
N PRO A 184 7.21 22.27 -8.03
CA PRO A 184 8.37 23.06 -8.43
C PRO A 184 8.06 24.54 -8.16
N ALA A 185 9.06 25.34 -7.79
CA ALA A 185 8.92 26.77 -7.48
C ALA A 185 8.26 27.61 -8.60
N THR A 186 8.05 27.05 -9.78
CA THR A 186 7.44 27.64 -10.98
C THR A 186 5.98 27.22 -11.23
N GLY A 187 5.42 26.29 -10.45
CA GLY A 187 4.03 25.86 -10.58
C GLY A 187 3.06 26.80 -9.87
N LYS A 188 2.27 27.56 -10.62
CA LYS A 188 1.21 28.41 -10.06
C LYS A 188 -0.12 27.65 -10.10
N VAL A 189 -0.76 27.49 -8.94
CA VAL A 189 -2.12 26.94 -8.84
C VAL A 189 -3.08 27.98 -9.43
N VAL A 190 -3.64 27.68 -10.61
CA VAL A 190 -4.56 28.60 -11.31
C VAL A 190 -5.96 28.56 -10.69
N ARG A 191 -6.29 27.49 -9.95
CA ARG A 191 -7.59 27.35 -9.25
C ARG A 191 -7.45 26.50 -7.99
N ALA A 192 -7.71 27.09 -6.83
CA ALA A 192 -7.80 26.36 -5.56
C ALA A 192 -9.14 25.60 -5.48
N ARG A 193 -9.11 24.43 -4.82
CA ARG A 193 -10.18 23.44 -4.68
C ARG A 193 -11.44 24.06 -4.05
N ASN A 194 -12.61 23.77 -4.61
CA ASN A 194 -13.86 23.80 -3.86
C ASN A 194 -14.37 22.34 -3.83
N PRO A 195 -14.35 21.63 -2.69
CA PRO A 195 -14.68 20.22 -2.66
C PRO A 195 -16.18 20.01 -2.93
N SER A 196 -16.52 19.24 -3.97
CA SER A 196 -17.89 18.80 -4.25
C SER A 196 -17.96 17.29 -4.27
N ILE A 197 -18.98 16.73 -3.62
CA ILE A 197 -19.28 15.29 -3.62
C ILE A 197 -19.77 14.78 -4.98
N PHE A 198 -20.09 15.69 -5.93
CA PHE A 198 -20.73 15.37 -7.21
C PHE A 198 -19.79 15.32 -8.42
N ALA A 199 -18.50 15.61 -8.26
CA ALA A 199 -17.57 15.70 -9.38
C ALA A 199 -16.43 14.68 -9.24
N THR A 200 -16.02 14.06 -10.36
CA THR A 200 -15.00 12.99 -10.40
C THR A 200 -13.69 13.39 -11.11
N ASN A 201 -13.59 14.57 -11.73
CA ASN A 201 -12.42 15.01 -12.51
C ASN A 201 -11.82 16.31 -11.94
N HIS A 202 -10.61 16.29 -11.33
CA HIS A 202 -10.24 17.35 -10.37
C HIS A 202 -8.82 17.95 -10.39
N LEU A 203 -8.05 17.92 -11.49
CA LEU A 203 -6.82 18.73 -11.54
C LEU A 203 -6.50 19.23 -12.97
N LYS A 204 -6.22 20.53 -13.10
CA LYS A 204 -5.64 21.12 -14.33
C LYS A 204 -4.47 22.03 -13.94
N LEU A 205 -3.26 21.66 -14.36
CA LEU A 205 -2.02 22.42 -14.18
C LEU A 205 -1.60 23.01 -15.52
N SER A 206 -1.13 24.26 -15.55
CA SER A 206 -0.49 24.84 -16.75
C SER A 206 0.97 25.18 -16.44
N ALA A 207 1.91 24.61 -17.19
CA ALA A 207 3.32 24.94 -17.10
C ALA A 207 3.66 26.08 -18.08
N MET A 208 4.24 27.18 -17.60
CA MET A 208 4.95 28.14 -18.45
C MET A 208 6.45 27.92 -18.26
N MET A 209 7.11 27.36 -19.28
CA MET A 209 8.57 27.27 -19.31
C MET A 209 9.19 28.59 -19.79
N LYS A 210 10.21 29.05 -19.06
CA LYS A 210 11.43 29.62 -19.64
C LYS A 210 12.59 29.34 -18.69
N PHE A 211 13.54 28.51 -19.12
CA PHE A 211 14.78 28.23 -18.40
C PHE A 211 15.82 29.30 -18.71
N LYS A 212 16.54 29.75 -17.68
CA LYS A 212 17.90 30.28 -17.79
C LYS A 212 18.73 29.79 -16.60
N SER A 213 19.74 28.97 -16.93
CA SER A 213 21.05 28.79 -16.29
C SER A 213 21.22 29.00 -14.78
N GLY A 214 21.81 28.00 -14.09
CA GLY A 214 22.57 28.24 -12.86
C GLY A 214 22.53 27.07 -11.87
N ASN A 215 23.71 26.55 -11.53
CA ASN A 215 23.98 25.46 -10.58
C ASN A 215 23.34 25.67 -9.20
N TYR A 216 22.96 24.58 -8.51
CA TYR A 216 22.81 24.59 -7.05
C TYR A 216 23.31 23.29 -6.39
N PHE A 217 24.21 23.49 -5.42
CA PHE A 217 24.71 22.51 -4.45
C PHE A 217 23.66 22.27 -3.35
N LEU A 218 23.61 21.07 -2.79
CA LEU A 218 22.85 20.72 -1.58
C LEU A 218 23.74 20.97 -0.35
N MET A 219 23.27 21.78 0.60
CA MET A 219 23.89 21.94 1.91
C MET A 219 23.52 20.78 2.84
N ASP A 220 24.52 20.43 3.66
CA ASP A 220 24.69 19.26 4.50
C ASP A 220 23.79 19.16 5.75
N SER A 221 23.63 17.91 6.17
CA SER A 221 23.67 17.39 7.55
C SER A 221 22.77 18.01 8.63
N VAL A 222 21.84 17.19 9.11
CA VAL A 222 21.53 17.11 10.56
C VAL A 222 21.81 15.67 11.03
N ARG A 223 22.92 15.51 11.73
CA ARG A 223 23.17 14.39 12.65
C ARG A 223 22.42 14.66 13.95
N SER A 224 21.50 13.78 14.33
CA SER A 224 21.25 13.47 15.75
C SER A 224 20.27 12.31 15.89
N GLY A 225 20.67 11.29 16.63
CA GLY A 225 19.76 10.45 17.41
C GLY A 225 19.27 9.19 16.72
N GLU A 226 19.98 8.10 16.99
CA GLU A 226 19.46 6.74 16.96
C GLU A 226 18.10 6.70 17.71
N ASN A 227 16.98 6.66 16.99
CA ASN A 227 15.63 6.23 17.44
C ASN A 227 14.50 6.45 16.39
N VAL A 228 14.81 6.72 15.12
CA VAL A 228 13.79 6.94 14.06
C VAL A 228 13.31 5.64 13.37
N ILE A 229 13.84 4.49 13.78
CA ILE A 229 13.45 3.18 13.22
C ILE A 229 12.14 2.72 13.90
N ASN A 230 10.98 3.26 13.51
CA ASN A 230 9.68 2.53 13.46
C ASN A 230 8.40 3.34 13.14
N ILE A 231 8.45 4.58 12.63
CA ILE A 231 7.22 5.36 12.31
C ILE A 231 6.93 5.42 10.80
N MET A 232 7.31 4.39 10.03
CA MET A 232 7.09 4.33 8.57
C MET A 232 6.06 3.28 8.12
N SER A 233 5.36 2.63 9.05
CA SER A 233 4.40 1.55 8.76
C SER A 233 3.01 2.01 8.28
N GLY A 234 2.72 3.32 8.29
CA GLY A 234 1.37 3.85 8.02
C GLY A 234 1.13 4.60 6.71
N ILE A 235 2.15 4.78 5.86
CA ILE A 235 1.95 5.35 4.50
C ILE A 235 1.74 4.17 3.56
N SER A 236 0.59 4.10 2.87
CA SER A 236 0.39 3.13 1.80
C SER A 236 1.52 3.25 0.78
N ARG A 237 2.47 2.31 0.84
CA ARG A 237 3.42 2.11 -0.24
C ARG A 237 2.59 1.51 -1.38
N VAL A 238 2.47 2.23 -2.48
CA VAL A 238 1.78 1.75 -3.69
C VAL A 238 2.74 1.15 -4.71
N GLY A 239 4.03 1.02 -4.37
CA GLY A 239 5.04 0.49 -5.26
C GLY A 239 5.31 1.38 -6.47
N LYS A 240 5.40 2.70 -6.28
CA LYS A 240 5.70 3.61 -7.40
C LYS A 240 7.19 3.60 -7.70
N LEU A 241 7.56 3.16 -8.90
CA LEU A 241 8.92 3.26 -9.41
C LEU A 241 9.26 4.70 -9.81
N LEU A 242 10.41 5.18 -9.34
CA LEU A 242 10.95 6.50 -9.66
C LEU A 242 12.40 6.35 -10.10
N LEU A 243 12.70 6.73 -11.34
CA LEU A 243 14.03 6.53 -11.92
C LEU A 243 15.19 7.02 -11.03
N PRO A 244 15.18 8.25 -10.47
CA PRO A 244 16.32 8.77 -9.69
C PRO A 244 16.57 8.06 -8.35
N ARG A 245 15.63 7.20 -7.92
CA ARG A 245 15.65 6.54 -6.60
C ARG A 245 15.63 5.02 -6.69
N THR A 246 15.67 4.47 -7.91
CA THR A 246 15.59 3.04 -8.17
C THR A 246 16.94 2.51 -8.63
N ALA A 247 17.41 1.43 -8.02
CA ALA A 247 18.58 0.67 -8.48
C ALA A 247 18.17 -0.70 -9.04
N LEU A 248 19.07 -1.35 -9.78
CA LEU A 248 18.92 -2.73 -10.23
C LEU A 248 19.88 -3.63 -9.45
N LEU A 249 19.35 -4.73 -8.90
CA LEU A 249 20.10 -5.82 -8.27
C LEU A 249 19.94 -7.09 -9.11
N LEU A 250 21.07 -7.68 -9.50
CA LEU A 250 21.12 -8.95 -10.22
C LEU A 250 21.76 -10.04 -9.35
N CYS A 251 20.93 -10.98 -8.90
CA CYS A 251 21.29 -12.01 -7.94
C CYS A 251 21.83 -13.27 -8.62
N ASP A 252 23.14 -13.52 -8.53
CA ASP A 252 23.76 -14.85 -8.62
C ASP A 252 23.44 -15.69 -9.89
N ILE A 253 23.21 -15.05 -11.05
CA ILE A 253 23.01 -15.77 -12.32
C ILE A 253 24.35 -16.30 -12.84
N GLN A 254 24.77 -17.45 -12.33
CA GLN A 254 26.09 -18.06 -12.57
C GLN A 254 26.03 -19.36 -13.38
N GLU A 255 27.13 -19.69 -14.06
CA GLU A 255 27.20 -20.80 -15.03
C GLU A 255 26.77 -22.16 -14.46
N LYS A 256 27.14 -22.50 -13.21
CA LYS A 256 26.80 -23.84 -12.68
C LYS A 256 25.33 -24.03 -12.34
N PHE A 257 24.53 -22.97 -12.30
CA PHE A 257 23.09 -23.08 -12.07
C PHE A 257 22.32 -23.45 -13.34
N ARG A 258 22.89 -23.21 -14.53
CA ARG A 258 22.25 -23.42 -15.84
C ARG A 258 21.51 -24.76 -15.99
N PRO A 259 22.08 -25.93 -15.65
CA PRO A 259 21.38 -27.19 -15.86
C PRO A 259 20.27 -27.46 -14.83
N THR A 260 20.21 -26.67 -13.75
CA THR A 260 19.31 -26.96 -12.62
C THR A 260 18.15 -26.00 -12.48
N ILE A 261 18.25 -24.78 -12.98
CA ILE A 261 17.22 -23.75 -12.84
C ILE A 261 16.16 -23.92 -13.92
N SER A 262 14.89 -23.93 -13.51
CA SER A 262 13.76 -23.95 -14.43
C SER A 262 13.74 -22.68 -15.29
N HIS A 263 13.64 -22.83 -16.61
CA HIS A 263 13.61 -21.73 -17.58
C HIS A 263 14.85 -20.82 -17.58
N PHE A 264 16.04 -21.33 -17.26
CA PHE A 264 17.26 -20.52 -17.10
C PHE A 264 17.52 -19.54 -18.26
N ASP A 265 17.47 -20.00 -19.51
CA ASP A 265 17.77 -19.14 -20.68
C ASP A 265 16.76 -17.97 -20.81
N ALA A 266 15.47 -18.22 -20.52
CA ALA A 266 14.45 -17.18 -20.49
C ALA A 266 14.71 -16.12 -19.39
N ILE A 267 15.17 -16.58 -18.22
CA ILE A 267 15.54 -15.71 -17.10
C ILE A 267 16.77 -14.87 -17.43
N VAL A 268 17.76 -15.47 -18.09
CA VAL A 268 18.98 -14.78 -18.53
C VAL A 268 18.65 -13.73 -19.58
N GLU A 269 17.84 -14.06 -20.59
CA GLU A 269 17.42 -13.11 -21.62
C GLU A 269 16.68 -11.92 -21.01
N THR A 270 15.69 -12.18 -20.13
CA THR A 270 14.93 -11.11 -19.49
C THR A 270 15.79 -10.27 -18.55
N SER A 271 16.74 -10.88 -17.84
CA SER A 271 17.71 -10.17 -17.00
C SER A 271 18.65 -9.28 -17.83
N SER A 272 19.07 -9.76 -19.01
CA SER A 272 19.88 -8.98 -19.96
C SER A 272 19.13 -7.75 -20.49
N ARG A 273 17.82 -7.88 -20.73
CA ARG A 273 16.94 -6.75 -21.06
C ARG A 273 16.89 -5.72 -19.92
N MET A 274 16.74 -6.17 -18.67
CA MET A 274 16.75 -5.30 -17.50
C MET A 274 18.09 -4.57 -17.32
N LEU A 275 19.22 -5.26 -17.47
CA LEU A 275 20.56 -4.66 -17.41
C LEU A 275 20.76 -3.59 -18.48
N THR A 276 20.40 -3.91 -19.72
CA THR A 276 20.51 -3.00 -20.86
C THR A 276 19.70 -1.73 -20.63
N ALA A 277 18.44 -1.87 -20.21
CA ALA A 277 17.58 -0.75 -19.91
C ALA A 277 18.10 0.07 -18.71
N ALA A 278 18.52 -0.59 -17.62
CA ALA A 278 19.04 0.09 -16.44
C ALA A 278 20.29 0.92 -16.74
N ARG A 279 21.20 0.39 -17.58
CA ARG A 279 22.39 1.12 -18.04
C ARG A 279 22.00 2.36 -18.86
N MET A 280 21.07 2.20 -19.80
CA MET A 280 20.59 3.32 -20.60
C MET A 280 19.99 4.41 -19.71
N LEU A 281 19.16 4.00 -18.75
CA LEU A 281 18.48 4.90 -17.82
C LEU A 281 19.40 5.50 -16.74
N GLY A 282 20.70 5.18 -16.74
CA GLY A 282 21.66 5.67 -15.75
C GLY A 282 21.36 5.20 -14.33
N MET A 283 20.70 4.05 -14.17
CA MET A 283 20.43 3.47 -12.87
C MET A 283 21.72 2.95 -12.23
N ARG A 284 21.78 2.97 -10.89
CA ARG A 284 22.82 2.22 -10.17
C ARG A 284 22.54 0.72 -10.31
N ILE A 285 23.56 -0.06 -10.63
CA ILE A 285 23.47 -1.51 -10.87
C ILE A 285 24.51 -2.21 -10.02
N VAL A 286 24.12 -3.31 -9.38
CA VAL A 286 25.05 -4.25 -8.73
C VAL A 286 24.69 -5.67 -9.12
N VAL A 287 25.72 -6.46 -9.42
CA VAL A 287 25.63 -7.91 -9.63
C VAL A 287 26.31 -8.60 -8.46
N THR A 288 25.75 -9.71 -7.97
CA THR A 288 26.46 -10.57 -7.01
C THR A 288 26.76 -11.94 -7.60
N GLU A 289 27.83 -12.54 -7.07
CA GLU A 289 28.17 -13.94 -7.31
C GLU A 289 28.25 -14.68 -5.98
N MET A 290 27.47 -15.74 -5.83
CA MET A 290 27.57 -16.66 -4.69
C MET A 290 28.72 -17.62 -4.93
N TYR A 291 29.71 -17.63 -4.05
CA TYR A 291 30.85 -18.56 -4.08
C TYR A 291 31.37 -18.90 -5.50
N PRO A 292 31.85 -17.91 -6.29
CA PRO A 292 32.16 -18.09 -7.71
C PRO A 292 33.23 -19.16 -7.98
N LYS A 293 34.16 -19.38 -7.04
CA LYS A 293 35.11 -20.51 -7.13
C LYS A 293 34.42 -21.87 -7.28
N GLY A 294 33.28 -22.05 -6.61
CA GLY A 294 32.52 -23.30 -6.64
C GLY A 294 31.34 -23.28 -7.60
N LEU A 295 30.71 -22.14 -7.86
CA LEU A 295 29.49 -22.00 -8.67
C LEU A 295 29.72 -21.37 -10.05
N GLY A 296 30.97 -21.03 -10.38
CA GLY A 296 31.32 -20.39 -11.64
C GLY A 296 31.04 -18.88 -11.64
N PRO A 297 31.50 -18.17 -12.67
CA PRO A 297 31.22 -16.74 -12.83
C PRO A 297 29.77 -16.52 -13.27
N THR A 298 29.35 -15.25 -13.23
CA THR A 298 28.14 -14.75 -13.90
C THR A 298 28.16 -15.09 -15.39
N VAL A 299 27.01 -15.48 -15.95
CA VAL A 299 26.89 -15.92 -17.35
C VAL A 299 27.12 -14.78 -18.34
N LYS A 300 27.72 -15.09 -19.49
CA LYS A 300 28.14 -14.08 -20.49
C LYS A 300 26.98 -13.50 -21.30
N GLU A 301 25.85 -14.21 -21.37
CA GLU A 301 24.66 -13.81 -22.12
C GLU A 301 23.92 -12.62 -21.49
N LEU A 302 24.30 -12.22 -20.28
CA LEU A 302 23.86 -10.97 -19.66
C LEU A 302 24.42 -9.72 -20.34
N GLY A 303 25.35 -9.88 -21.29
CA GLY A 303 25.93 -8.82 -22.08
C GLY A 303 27.18 -8.23 -21.44
N ASP A 304 27.57 -7.04 -21.91
CA ASP A 304 28.71 -6.33 -21.34
C ASP A 304 28.39 -5.88 -19.91
N LEU A 305 29.22 -6.27 -18.94
CA LEU A 305 29.15 -5.88 -17.53
C LEU A 305 30.26 -4.90 -17.14
N SER A 306 30.99 -4.35 -18.13
CA SER A 306 32.03 -3.36 -17.88
C SER A 306 31.47 -2.17 -17.08
N GLY A 307 32.24 -1.76 -16.07
CA GLY A 307 31.86 -0.68 -15.14
C GLY A 307 30.74 -1.02 -14.14
N ILE A 308 30.15 -2.21 -14.19
CA ILE A 308 29.17 -2.67 -13.19
C ILE A 308 29.91 -3.42 -12.07
N PRO A 309 29.74 -3.02 -10.80
CA PRO A 309 30.31 -3.76 -9.67
C PRO A 309 29.74 -5.18 -9.57
N ILE A 310 30.64 -6.17 -9.58
CA ILE A 310 30.35 -7.59 -9.34
C ILE A 310 30.91 -7.96 -7.98
N ILE A 311 30.04 -8.25 -7.01
CA ILE A 311 30.40 -8.47 -5.61
C ILE A 311 30.28 -9.96 -5.27
N SER A 312 31.40 -10.55 -4.87
CA SER A 312 31.45 -11.95 -4.43
C SER A 312 30.95 -12.10 -3.00
N LYS A 313 30.07 -13.07 -2.75
CA LYS A 313 29.50 -13.31 -1.41
C LYS A 313 29.41 -14.80 -1.06
N ARG A 314 29.26 -15.05 0.24
CA ARG A 314 28.87 -16.35 0.82
C ARG A 314 27.54 -16.29 1.58
N SER A 315 27.02 -15.10 1.86
CA SER A 315 25.67 -14.94 2.38
C SER A 315 24.65 -15.19 1.27
N PHE A 316 23.48 -15.71 1.61
CA PHE A 316 22.38 -15.84 0.66
C PHE A 316 21.86 -14.47 0.25
N SER A 317 21.66 -13.56 1.19
CA SER A 317 21.27 -12.19 0.91
C SER A 317 22.38 -11.43 0.17
N MET A 318 22.01 -10.64 -0.84
CA MET A 318 22.89 -9.69 -1.52
C MET A 318 23.25 -8.50 -0.62
N LEU A 319 22.52 -8.27 0.48
CA LEU A 319 22.63 -7.05 1.27
C LEU A 319 23.88 -7.04 2.19
N THR A 320 25.06 -7.10 1.58
CA THR A 320 26.33 -6.83 2.25
C THR A 320 26.54 -5.32 2.40
N ASP A 321 27.48 -4.92 3.27
CA ASP A 321 27.85 -3.52 3.42
C ASP A 321 28.39 -2.92 2.12
N GLU A 322 29.12 -3.71 1.33
CA GLU A 322 29.64 -3.30 0.03
C GLU A 322 28.51 -2.99 -0.96
N VAL A 323 27.52 -3.88 -1.08
CA VAL A 323 26.34 -3.67 -1.94
C VAL A 323 25.56 -2.43 -1.48
N ALA A 324 25.34 -2.29 -0.18
CA ALA A 324 24.63 -1.13 0.38
C ALA A 324 25.36 0.19 0.11
N ASN A 325 26.69 0.20 0.19
CA ASN A 325 27.52 1.37 -0.07
C ASN A 325 27.54 1.75 -1.55
N VAL A 326 27.75 0.79 -2.44
CA VAL A 326 27.77 1.02 -3.90
C VAL A 326 26.43 1.60 -4.40
N LEU A 327 25.33 1.09 -3.85
CA LEU A 327 24.00 1.57 -4.21
C LEU A 327 23.56 2.83 -3.44
N GLU A 328 24.31 3.27 -2.43
CA GLU A 328 23.87 4.32 -1.49
C GLU A 328 22.45 4.06 -0.94
N LEU A 329 22.19 2.82 -0.54
CA LEU A 329 20.87 2.39 -0.05
C LEU A 329 20.45 3.20 1.17
N GLY A 330 19.19 3.64 1.17
CA GLY A 330 18.62 4.44 2.26
C GLY A 330 19.02 5.91 2.23
N LYS A 331 19.98 6.31 1.37
CA LYS A 331 20.32 7.71 1.12
C LYS A 331 19.59 8.21 -0.13
N GLN A 332 20.11 7.89 -1.31
CA GLN A 332 19.51 8.29 -2.59
C GLN A 332 18.57 7.21 -3.12
N ILE A 333 18.95 5.94 -2.98
CA ILE A 333 18.18 4.80 -3.45
C ILE A 333 17.25 4.31 -2.35
N ASN A 334 15.96 4.24 -2.66
CA ASN A 334 14.93 3.75 -1.74
C ASN A 334 14.00 2.71 -2.38
N SER A 335 14.23 2.36 -3.64
CA SER A 335 13.60 1.25 -4.33
C SER A 335 14.62 0.43 -5.12
N VAL A 336 14.36 -0.86 -5.30
CA VAL A 336 15.16 -1.74 -6.15
C VAL A 336 14.30 -2.55 -7.09
N LEU A 337 14.80 -2.77 -8.30
CA LEU A 337 14.37 -3.85 -9.19
C LEU A 337 15.27 -5.06 -8.90
N LEU A 338 14.67 -6.21 -8.61
CA LEU A 338 15.38 -7.41 -8.20
C LEU A 338 15.17 -8.54 -9.22
N CYS A 339 16.27 -8.99 -9.80
CA CYS A 339 16.34 -10.10 -10.76
C CYS A 339 17.28 -11.19 -10.25
N GLY A 340 17.20 -12.40 -10.82
CA GLY A 340 18.18 -13.46 -10.61
C GLY A 340 17.67 -14.71 -9.89
N ILE A 341 18.58 -15.44 -9.26
CA ILE A 341 18.34 -16.78 -8.71
C ILE A 341 19.04 -16.95 -7.34
N GLU A 342 18.61 -17.86 -6.48
CA GLU A 342 17.34 -18.59 -6.52
C GLU A 342 16.22 -17.81 -5.84
N THR A 343 14.99 -17.90 -6.38
CA THR A 343 13.78 -17.20 -5.90
C THR A 343 13.59 -17.35 -4.38
N HIS A 344 13.55 -18.58 -3.88
CA HIS A 344 13.25 -18.91 -2.49
C HIS A 344 14.44 -18.76 -1.52
N VAL A 345 15.65 -18.55 -2.04
CA VAL A 345 16.89 -18.48 -1.23
C VAL A 345 17.49 -17.07 -1.31
N CYS A 346 18.36 -16.82 -2.29
CA CYS A 346 19.12 -15.58 -2.35
C CYS A 346 18.20 -14.39 -2.68
N VAL A 347 17.28 -14.53 -3.63
CA VAL A 347 16.36 -13.45 -4.01
C VAL A 347 15.41 -13.12 -2.87
N GLN A 348 14.73 -14.11 -2.29
CA GLN A 348 13.83 -13.90 -1.15
C GLN A 348 14.57 -13.34 0.08
N SER A 349 15.73 -13.89 0.45
CA SER A 349 16.49 -13.36 1.60
C SER A 349 16.89 -11.91 1.38
N THR A 350 17.38 -11.58 0.18
CA THR A 350 17.70 -10.20 -0.21
C THR A 350 16.48 -9.28 -0.11
N ALA A 351 15.33 -9.73 -0.63
CA ALA A 351 14.11 -8.94 -0.62
C ALA A 351 13.64 -8.65 0.82
N LEU A 352 13.66 -9.66 1.70
CA LEU A 352 13.26 -9.50 3.09
C LEU A 352 14.18 -8.53 3.84
N ASP A 353 15.50 -8.69 3.72
CA ASP A 353 16.46 -7.79 4.38
C ASP A 353 16.33 -6.33 3.90
N LEU A 354 16.05 -6.13 2.60
CA LEU A 354 15.80 -4.80 2.04
C LEU A 354 14.51 -4.18 2.59
N ILE A 355 13.44 -4.96 2.71
CA ILE A 355 12.16 -4.52 3.29
C ILE A 355 12.35 -4.15 4.77
N GLU A 356 13.10 -4.91 5.55
CA GLU A 356 13.44 -4.59 6.94
C GLU A 356 14.20 -3.26 7.05
N ARG A 357 15.05 -2.94 6.06
CA ARG A 357 15.71 -1.62 5.95
C ARG A 357 14.81 -0.53 5.35
N GLY A 358 13.54 -0.82 5.13
CA GLY A 358 12.55 0.13 4.62
C GLY A 358 12.68 0.43 3.12
N ILE A 359 13.49 -0.31 2.36
CA ILE A 359 13.66 -0.18 0.91
C ILE A 359 12.49 -0.88 0.19
N GLN A 360 11.92 -0.25 -0.84
CA GLN A 360 10.87 -0.87 -1.66
C GLN A 360 11.50 -1.87 -2.64
N VAL A 361 10.93 -3.07 -2.73
CA VAL A 361 11.45 -4.12 -3.60
C VAL A 361 10.43 -4.44 -4.68
N HIS A 362 10.87 -4.43 -5.93
CA HIS A 362 10.13 -4.85 -7.10
C HIS A 362 10.80 -6.10 -7.68
N CYS A 363 10.19 -7.26 -7.47
CA CYS A 363 10.69 -8.51 -8.01
C CYS A 363 10.22 -8.66 -9.46
N ILE A 364 11.17 -8.80 -10.39
CA ILE A 364 10.91 -9.01 -11.81
C ILE A 364 10.65 -10.50 -12.02
N VAL A 365 9.39 -10.94 -11.95
CA VAL A 365 9.06 -12.38 -11.84
C VAL A 365 9.41 -13.19 -13.09
N ASP A 366 9.43 -12.55 -14.26
CA ASP A 366 9.90 -13.11 -15.54
C ASP A 366 11.43 -13.09 -15.68
N ALA A 367 12.15 -12.55 -14.70
CA ALA A 367 13.62 -12.58 -14.57
C ALA A 367 14.10 -13.20 -13.25
N VAL A 368 13.24 -13.97 -12.57
CA VAL A 368 13.55 -14.65 -11.31
C VAL A 368 13.07 -16.11 -11.35
N SER A 369 13.93 -17.06 -10.96
CA SER A 369 13.56 -18.49 -10.95
C SER A 369 14.25 -19.32 -9.86
N SER A 370 13.90 -20.60 -9.78
CA SER A 370 14.44 -21.61 -8.88
C SER A 370 14.55 -22.94 -9.61
N ARG A 371 15.17 -23.93 -8.96
CA ARG A 371 15.29 -25.28 -9.52
C ARG A 371 13.95 -25.92 -9.86
N ASN A 372 12.96 -25.80 -8.98
CA ASN A 372 11.61 -26.29 -9.21
C ASN A 372 10.58 -25.17 -9.07
N MET A 373 9.40 -25.39 -9.65
CA MET A 373 8.33 -24.40 -9.70
C MET A 373 7.61 -24.22 -8.36
N VAL A 374 7.58 -25.22 -7.49
CA VAL A 374 6.96 -25.10 -6.15
C VAL A 374 7.72 -24.07 -5.32
N ASP A 375 9.04 -24.21 -5.21
CA ASP A 375 9.90 -23.28 -4.48
C ASP A 375 9.83 -21.88 -5.09
N ARG A 376 9.82 -21.79 -6.43
CA ARG A 376 9.65 -20.51 -7.13
C ARG A 376 8.34 -19.82 -6.75
N MET A 377 7.21 -20.54 -6.84
CA MET A 377 5.88 -19.98 -6.58
C MET A 377 5.68 -19.59 -5.12
N PHE A 378 6.07 -20.44 -4.17
CA PHE A 378 5.98 -20.11 -2.75
C PHE A 378 6.97 -19.03 -2.34
N GLY A 379 8.13 -18.93 -3.00
CA GLY A 379 9.04 -17.79 -2.85
C GLY A 379 8.39 -16.46 -3.26
N PHE A 380 7.72 -16.41 -4.42
CA PHE A 380 6.95 -15.24 -4.82
C PHE A 380 5.81 -14.91 -3.86
N GLN A 381 5.04 -15.91 -3.42
CA GLN A 381 3.96 -15.71 -2.47
C GLN A 381 4.47 -15.12 -1.15
N ARG A 382 5.56 -15.65 -0.61
CA ARG A 382 6.16 -15.15 0.64
C ARG A 382 6.70 -13.73 0.48
N MET A 383 7.37 -13.43 -0.63
CA MET A 383 7.83 -12.07 -0.93
C MET A 383 6.64 -11.10 -1.00
N SER A 384 5.57 -11.47 -1.71
CA SER A 384 4.35 -10.65 -1.81
C SER A 384 3.69 -10.39 -0.46
N GLN A 385 3.54 -11.44 0.38
CA GLN A 385 3.03 -11.32 1.75
C GLN A 385 3.89 -10.41 2.65
N SER A 386 5.18 -10.29 2.32
CA SER A 386 6.14 -9.46 3.07
C SER A 386 6.23 -8.02 2.51
N GLY A 387 5.41 -7.67 1.51
CA GLY A 387 5.34 -6.31 0.96
C GLY A 387 6.24 -6.05 -0.26
N VAL A 388 6.74 -7.11 -0.91
CA VAL A 388 7.44 -7.00 -2.20
C VAL A 388 6.43 -6.89 -3.34
N TYR A 389 6.65 -5.97 -4.26
CA TYR A 389 5.82 -5.85 -5.46
C TYR A 389 6.29 -6.85 -6.51
N LEU A 390 5.45 -7.82 -6.86
CA LEU A 390 5.69 -8.69 -8.00
C LEU A 390 5.29 -7.95 -9.28
N THR A 391 6.24 -7.78 -10.20
CA THR A 391 6.05 -7.10 -11.49
C THR A 391 6.78 -7.85 -12.60
N THR A 392 6.54 -7.49 -13.85
CA THR A 392 7.29 -8.01 -15.00
C THR A 392 8.29 -6.99 -15.55
N CYS A 393 9.22 -7.46 -16.39
CA CYS A 393 10.20 -6.63 -17.08
C CYS A 393 9.52 -5.47 -17.83
N GLU A 394 8.55 -5.77 -18.70
CA GLU A 394 7.83 -4.76 -19.48
C GLU A 394 7.10 -3.75 -18.58
N SER A 395 6.37 -4.24 -17.58
CA SER A 395 5.62 -3.38 -16.66
C SER A 395 6.54 -2.45 -15.87
N ALA A 396 7.67 -2.96 -15.36
CA ALA A 396 8.63 -2.17 -14.61
C ALA A 396 9.28 -1.08 -15.48
N LEU A 397 9.70 -1.43 -16.70
CA LEU A 397 10.36 -0.50 -17.62
C LEU A 397 9.41 0.59 -18.15
N LEU A 398 8.15 0.26 -18.46
CA LEU A 398 7.19 1.28 -18.85
C LEU A 398 6.78 2.18 -17.67
N THR A 399 6.64 1.61 -16.47
CA THR A 399 6.27 2.37 -15.27
C THR A 399 7.38 3.35 -14.87
N ILE A 400 8.65 2.93 -14.91
CA ILE A 400 9.77 3.79 -14.48
C ILE A 400 9.96 5.02 -15.41
N LEU A 401 9.59 4.89 -16.69
CA LEU A 401 9.61 5.98 -17.67
C LEU A 401 8.49 7.01 -17.47
N CYS A 402 7.39 6.64 -16.79
CA CYS A 402 6.21 7.46 -16.53
C CYS A 402 5.40 7.97 -17.75
N GLY A 403 5.96 7.93 -18.97
CA GLY A 403 5.29 8.43 -20.17
C GLY A 403 6.09 8.18 -21.46
N SER A 404 5.40 8.28 -22.60
CA SER A 404 6.00 8.12 -23.94
C SER A 404 6.80 9.34 -24.40
N ASP A 405 6.69 10.45 -23.67
CA ASP A 405 7.45 11.68 -23.84
C ASP A 405 8.84 11.65 -23.19
N HIS A 406 9.16 10.61 -22.42
CA HIS A 406 10.49 10.43 -21.82
C HIS A 406 11.57 10.34 -22.92
N PRO A 407 12.71 11.06 -22.80
CA PRO A 407 13.74 11.09 -23.85
C PRO A 407 14.25 9.72 -24.29
N GLN A 408 14.27 8.76 -23.37
CA GLN A 408 14.74 7.39 -23.61
C GLN A 408 13.63 6.38 -23.91
N PHE A 409 12.37 6.83 -24.02
CA PHE A 409 11.23 5.94 -24.23
C PHE A 409 11.41 5.05 -25.46
N ARG A 410 11.78 5.63 -26.61
CA ARG A 410 11.93 4.87 -27.86
C ARG A 410 13.03 3.82 -27.79
N ASP A 411 14.11 4.09 -27.08
CA ASP A 411 15.22 3.14 -26.99
C ASP A 411 14.90 2.01 -26.00
N VAL A 412 14.26 2.32 -24.87
CA VAL A 412 13.76 1.28 -23.94
C VAL A 412 12.64 0.46 -24.59
N GLN A 413 11.75 1.08 -25.36
CA GLN A 413 10.68 0.37 -26.08
C GLN A 413 11.24 -0.69 -27.04
N LYS A 414 12.38 -0.45 -27.69
CA LYS A 414 13.02 -1.45 -28.56
C LYS A 414 13.42 -2.73 -27.80
N ILE A 415 13.75 -2.61 -26.52
CA ILE A 415 14.13 -3.75 -25.65
C ILE A 415 12.92 -4.66 -25.38
N ILE A 416 11.73 -4.07 -25.23
CA ILE A 416 10.49 -4.76 -24.88
C ILE A 416 9.54 -4.92 -26.08
N LEU A 417 9.99 -4.60 -27.30
CA LEU A 417 9.17 -4.73 -28.50
C LEU A 417 8.78 -6.19 -28.77
N LYS A 418 9.71 -7.11 -28.48
CA LYS A 418 9.41 -8.54 -28.40
C LYS A 418 8.97 -8.87 -26.98
N PRO A 419 7.88 -9.63 -26.77
CA PRO A 419 7.52 -10.12 -25.45
C PRO A 419 8.68 -10.82 -24.75
N SER A 420 8.72 -10.76 -23.42
CA SER A 420 9.64 -11.60 -22.63
C SER A 420 9.39 -13.08 -22.97
N PRO A 421 10.42 -13.94 -23.03
CA PRO A 421 10.22 -15.37 -23.22
C PRO A 421 9.35 -15.97 -22.11
N ASP A 422 8.53 -16.96 -22.44
CA ASP A 422 7.71 -17.65 -21.44
C ASP A 422 8.61 -18.40 -20.45
N SER A 423 8.47 -18.05 -19.17
CA SER A 423 9.18 -18.69 -18.06
C SER A 423 8.29 -19.63 -17.25
N GLY A 424 7.15 -20.05 -17.80
CA GLY A 424 6.27 -21.06 -17.19
C GLY A 424 5.46 -20.54 -16.01
N LEU A 425 5.26 -19.22 -15.87
CA LEU A 425 4.49 -18.63 -14.77
C LEU A 425 2.98 -18.86 -14.89
N LEU A 426 2.49 -19.12 -16.11
CA LEU A 426 1.07 -19.23 -16.42
C LEU A 426 0.68 -20.64 -16.89
N THR A 427 1.57 -21.63 -16.79
CA THR A 427 1.32 -23.01 -17.23
C THR A 427 0.23 -23.65 -16.35
N GLY A 428 -1.01 -23.57 -16.83
CA GLY A 428 -2.24 -23.89 -16.09
C GLY A 428 -3.44 -23.06 -16.57
N PHE A 429 -3.16 -21.86 -17.08
CA PHE A 429 -4.07 -21.11 -17.94
C PHE A 429 -3.85 -21.60 -19.37
N ASN A 430 -4.84 -22.30 -19.91
CA ASN A 430 -4.79 -22.91 -21.24
C ASN A 430 -4.40 -21.87 -22.31
N THR A 431 -3.15 -21.88 -22.80
CA THR A 431 -2.65 -20.98 -23.86
C THR A 431 -3.08 -21.42 -25.26
N SER A 432 -3.96 -22.42 -25.37
CA SER A 432 -4.62 -22.71 -26.64
C SER A 432 -5.71 -21.66 -26.90
N LYS A 433 -5.44 -20.79 -27.87
CA LYS A 433 -6.30 -19.71 -28.43
C LYS A 433 -6.13 -18.32 -27.83
N ILE A 434 -5.01 -17.65 -28.12
CA ILE A 434 -5.04 -16.25 -28.58
C ILE A 434 -3.95 -16.11 -29.64
N SER A 435 -4.28 -16.48 -30.88
CA SER A 435 -3.52 -16.16 -32.10
C SER A 435 -4.28 -15.11 -32.87
#